data_AF-A0A0B7H9V6-F1
#
_entry.id   AF-A0A0B7H9V6-F1
#
_cell.length_a   1.000
_cell.length_b   1.000
_cell.length_c   1.000
_cell.angle_alpha   90.00
_cell.angle_beta   90.00
_cell.angle_gamma   90.00
#
_symmetry.space_group_name_H-M   'P 1'
#
loop_
_entity.id
_entity.type
_entity.pdbx_description
1 polymer ?
#
loop_
_entity_poly.entity_id
_entity_poly.type
_entity_poly.pdbx_seq_one_letter_code
_entity_poly.pdbx_strand_id
1 'polypeptide(L)'
;MGNKDKAKKYLQSSIDYFQKAYEIAPDDQRVCLGLAQGYSKQARNLNYNFNKEMKMELAEKANEYFEKSFYKGENLTKQEKHSNAITACGYAANLKRNRDNVKALNVCLIGLGYEPDNHILLELKKEIEYYVDPKKYVTEGFKYKGWVKNK
;
A
#
# COMPACT_ATOMS: atom_id res chain seq x y z
N MET A 1 0.03 -24.67 -20.79
CA MET A 1 0.03 -23.78 -19.60
C MET A 1 -0.39 -22.38 -20.01
N GLY A 2 -1.44 -21.83 -19.40
CA GLY A 2 -1.92 -20.49 -19.70
C GLY A 2 -1.03 -19.40 -19.11
N ASN A 3 -1.17 -18.17 -19.60
CA ASN A 3 -0.37 -17.02 -19.14
C ASN A 3 -0.56 -16.74 -17.63
N LYS A 4 -1.75 -17.06 -17.08
CA LYS A 4 -2.07 -16.90 -15.65
C LYS A 4 -1.27 -17.84 -14.75
N ASP A 5 -1.04 -19.08 -15.17
CA ASP A 5 -0.28 -20.06 -14.37
C ASP A 5 1.20 -19.69 -14.33
N LYS A 6 1.74 -19.21 -15.46
CA LYS A 6 3.10 -18.66 -15.52
C LYS A 6 3.26 -17.46 -14.59
N ALA A 7 2.31 -16.53 -14.60
CA ALA A 7 2.34 -15.36 -13.71
C ALA A 7 2.32 -15.75 -12.22
N LYS A 8 1.54 -16.77 -11.83
CA LYS A 8 1.56 -17.30 -10.45
C LYS A 8 2.92 -17.90 -10.10
N LYS A 9 3.50 -18.70 -11.00
CA LYS A 9 4.82 -19.30 -10.79
C LYS A 9 5.91 -18.23 -10.63
N TYR A 10 5.94 -17.22 -11.48
CA TYR A 10 6.91 -16.13 -11.38
C TYR A 10 6.74 -15.31 -10.11
N LEU A 11 5.49 -15.08 -9.68
CA LEU A 11 5.23 -14.41 -8.41
C LEU A 11 5.79 -15.21 -7.23
N GLN A 12 5.54 -16.53 -7.20
CA GLN A 12 6.05 -17.39 -6.13
C GLN A 12 7.58 -17.42 -6.13
N SER A 13 8.21 -17.64 -7.29
CA SER A 13 9.67 -17.64 -7.39
C SER A 13 10.29 -16.30 -6.96
N SER A 14 9.65 -15.18 -7.25
CA SER A 14 10.09 -13.86 -6.77
C SER A 14 10.07 -13.78 -5.25
N ILE A 15 8.98 -14.23 -4.61
CA ILE A 15 8.88 -14.28 -3.15
C ILE A 15 9.98 -15.17 -2.57
N ASP A 16 10.21 -16.36 -3.14
CA ASP A 16 11.23 -17.31 -2.67
C ASP A 16 12.64 -16.69 -2.71
N TYR A 17 12.96 -15.91 -3.75
CA TYR A 17 14.25 -15.20 -3.82
C TYR A 17 14.37 -14.10 -2.78
N PHE A 18 13.31 -13.32 -2.57
CA PHE A 18 13.34 -12.29 -1.54
C PHE A 18 13.38 -12.87 -0.12
N GLN A 19 12.79 -14.05 0.12
CA GLN A 19 12.91 -14.75 1.40
C GLN A 19 14.36 -15.14 1.69
N LYS A 20 15.06 -15.70 0.70
CA LYS A 20 16.51 -15.99 0.82
C LYS A 20 17.33 -14.72 1.05
N ALA A 21 17.00 -13.63 0.37
CA ALA A 21 17.67 -12.34 0.60
C ALA A 21 17.40 -11.81 2.03
N TYR A 22 16.19 -12.04 2.55
CA TYR A 22 15.79 -11.63 3.90
C TYR A 22 16.53 -12.39 5.00
N GLU A 23 16.85 -13.67 4.78
CA GLU A 23 17.70 -14.45 5.69
C GLU A 23 19.12 -13.87 5.81
N ILE A 24 19.61 -13.19 4.78
CA ILE A 24 20.94 -12.59 4.75
C ILE A 24 20.91 -11.14 5.27
N ALA A 25 19.88 -10.37 4.89
CA ALA A 25 19.76 -8.95 5.19
C ALA A 25 18.32 -8.60 5.60
N PRO A 26 17.90 -8.94 6.84
CA PRO A 26 16.52 -8.77 7.29
C PRO A 26 16.10 -7.30 7.47
N ASP A 27 17.08 -6.40 7.57
CA ASP A 27 16.84 -4.96 7.74
C ASP A 27 17.00 -4.18 6.42
N ASP A 28 17.31 -4.84 5.29
CA ASP A 28 17.37 -4.17 4.00
C ASP A 28 15.93 -3.80 3.55
N GLN A 29 15.69 -2.49 3.43
CA GLN A 29 14.38 -1.94 3.09
C GLN A 29 13.88 -2.42 1.74
N ARG A 30 14.77 -2.66 0.78
CA ARG A 30 14.42 -3.11 -0.58
C ARG A 30 14.00 -4.57 -0.58
N VAL A 31 14.67 -5.40 0.23
CA VAL A 31 14.29 -6.80 0.44
C VAL A 31 12.91 -6.87 1.07
N CYS A 32 12.67 -6.08 2.13
CA CYS A 32 11.37 -5.97 2.77
C CYS A 32 10.29 -5.49 1.78
N LEU A 33 10.58 -4.46 0.98
CA LEU A 33 9.64 -3.95 -0.02
C LEU A 33 9.27 -5.02 -1.06
N GLY A 34 10.25 -5.81 -1.51
CA GLY A 34 10.03 -6.92 -2.43
C GLY A 34 9.06 -7.98 -1.87
N LEU A 35 9.26 -8.38 -0.61
CA LEU A 35 8.36 -9.30 0.09
C LEU A 35 6.95 -8.72 0.24
N ALA A 36 6.86 -7.46 0.67
CA ALA A 36 5.58 -6.77 0.86
C ALA A 36 4.76 -6.73 -0.44
N GLN A 37 5.41 -6.35 -1.55
CA GLN A 37 4.79 -6.32 -2.87
C GLN A 37 4.39 -7.71 -3.35
N GLY A 38 5.25 -8.72 -3.13
CA GLY A 38 4.99 -10.12 -3.46
C GLY A 38 3.74 -10.66 -2.77
N TYR A 39 3.69 -10.57 -1.44
CA TYR A 39 2.56 -11.03 -0.66
C TYR A 39 1.28 -10.24 -0.93
N SER A 40 1.36 -8.90 -1.07
CA SER A 40 0.20 -8.09 -1.43
C SER A 40 -0.39 -8.46 -2.80
N LYS A 41 0.48 -8.82 -3.77
CA LYS A 41 0.06 -9.30 -5.08
C LYS A 41 -0.56 -10.70 -5.00
N GLN A 42 -0.01 -11.58 -4.18
CA GLN A 42 -0.55 -12.93 -3.97
C GLN A 42 -1.95 -12.86 -3.36
N ALA A 43 -2.12 -12.06 -2.29
CA ALA A 43 -3.42 -11.79 -1.69
C ALA A 43 -4.41 -11.20 -2.71
N ARG A 44 -3.97 -10.29 -3.58
CA ARG A 44 -4.82 -9.70 -4.63
C ARG A 44 -5.37 -10.73 -5.61
N ASN A 45 -4.60 -11.76 -5.92
CA ASN A 45 -4.97 -12.78 -6.89
C ASN A 45 -5.93 -13.85 -6.32
N LEU A 46 -6.15 -13.86 -5.00
CA LEU A 46 -7.11 -14.76 -4.35
C LEU A 46 -8.53 -14.21 -4.43
N ASN A 47 -9.47 -15.12 -4.74
CA ASN A 47 -10.90 -14.84 -4.68
C ASN A 47 -11.35 -14.74 -3.23
N TYR A 48 -11.91 -13.58 -2.86
CA TYR A 48 -12.34 -13.27 -1.50
C TYR A 48 -13.40 -14.26 -0.97
N ASN A 49 -14.35 -14.68 -1.80
CA ASN A 49 -15.48 -15.51 -1.37
C ASN A 49 -15.06 -16.94 -1.02
N PHE A 50 -13.98 -17.43 -1.64
CA PHE A 50 -13.50 -18.80 -1.44
C PHE A 50 -12.27 -18.90 -0.56
N ASN A 51 -11.47 -17.84 -0.45
CA ASN A 51 -10.16 -17.87 0.23
C ASN A 51 -9.98 -16.67 1.16
N LYS A 52 -11.04 -16.28 1.87
CA LYS A 52 -11.04 -15.08 2.72
C LYS A 52 -9.90 -15.10 3.73
N GLU A 53 -9.75 -16.17 4.49
CA GLU A 53 -8.74 -16.29 5.56
C GLU A 53 -7.32 -16.19 5.00
N MET A 54 -6.96 -17.03 4.04
CA MET A 54 -5.67 -17.00 3.35
C MET A 54 -5.36 -15.63 2.73
N LYS A 55 -6.38 -14.96 2.18
CA LYS A 55 -6.22 -13.60 1.64
C LYS A 55 -5.86 -12.60 2.73
N MET A 56 -6.52 -12.67 3.88
CA MET A 56 -6.24 -11.78 5.01
C MET A 56 -4.85 -12.05 5.58
N GLU A 57 -4.48 -13.32 5.78
CA GLU A 57 -3.15 -13.72 6.27
C GLU A 57 -2.03 -13.19 5.37
N LEU A 58 -2.13 -13.39 4.05
CA LEU A 58 -1.14 -12.87 3.12
C LEU A 58 -1.08 -11.34 3.11
N ALA A 59 -2.23 -10.69 3.30
CA ALA A 59 -2.28 -9.23 3.30
C ALA A 59 -1.72 -8.65 4.62
N GLU A 60 -1.89 -9.33 5.74
CA GLU A 60 -1.26 -9.01 7.03
C GLU A 60 0.26 -9.22 6.96
N LYS A 61 0.69 -10.35 6.41
CA LYS A 61 2.11 -10.62 6.14
C LYS A 61 2.73 -9.53 5.25
N ALA A 62 2.01 -9.07 4.24
CA ALA A 62 2.46 -7.94 3.42
C ALA A 62 2.60 -6.65 4.24
N ASN A 63 1.69 -6.36 5.17
CA ASN A 63 1.75 -5.19 6.04
C ASN A 63 3.00 -5.20 6.92
N GLU A 64 3.37 -6.34 7.50
CA GLU A 64 4.59 -6.49 8.31
C GLU A 64 5.84 -6.09 7.52
N TYR A 65 5.96 -6.55 6.27
CA TYR A 65 7.10 -6.21 5.43
C TYR A 65 7.03 -4.76 4.92
N PHE A 66 5.84 -4.20 4.67
CA PHE A 66 5.72 -2.78 4.35
C PHE A 66 6.23 -1.91 5.50
N GLU A 67 5.88 -2.22 6.75
CA GLU A 67 6.35 -1.49 7.93
C GLU A 67 7.88 -1.53 8.07
N LYS A 68 8.50 -2.68 7.75
CA LYS A 68 9.97 -2.84 7.74
C LYS A 68 10.66 -2.12 6.58
N SER A 69 9.94 -1.88 5.47
CA SER A 69 10.52 -1.33 4.25
C SER A 69 10.69 0.20 4.23
N PHE A 70 10.29 0.90 5.29
CA PHE A 70 10.57 2.32 5.42
C PHE A 70 12.02 2.54 5.87
N TYR A 71 12.74 3.38 5.13
CA TYR A 71 13.96 4.00 5.62
C TYR A 71 13.61 4.93 6.78
N LYS A 72 14.40 4.88 7.86
CA LYS A 72 14.20 5.64 9.09
C LYS A 72 15.37 6.61 9.30
N GLY A 73 15.10 7.75 9.93
CA GLY A 73 16.10 8.78 10.24
C GLY A 73 15.61 10.17 9.84
N GLU A 74 16.23 11.20 10.40
CA GLU A 74 15.83 12.60 10.17
C GLU A 74 16.33 13.13 8.82
N ASN A 75 17.47 12.63 8.35
CA ASN A 75 18.18 13.12 7.16
C ASN A 75 18.18 12.10 6.01
N LEU A 76 16.99 11.69 5.58
CA LEU A 76 16.84 10.81 4.42
C LEU A 76 17.27 11.50 3.13
N THR A 77 18.02 10.78 2.31
CA THR A 77 18.35 11.17 0.94
C THR A 77 17.10 11.28 0.07
N LYS A 78 17.22 11.95 -1.08
CA LYS A 78 16.11 12.05 -2.05
C LYS A 78 15.64 10.66 -2.51
N GLN A 79 16.57 9.73 -2.71
CA GLN A 79 16.29 8.36 -3.13
C GLN A 79 15.54 7.57 -2.04
N GLU A 80 15.93 7.72 -0.78
CA GLU A 80 15.24 7.07 0.34
C GLU A 80 13.85 7.65 0.56
N LYS A 81 13.68 8.97 0.44
CA LYS A 81 12.36 9.62 0.47
C LYS A 81 11.46 9.10 -0.66
N HIS A 82 11.98 9.03 -1.88
CA HIS A 82 11.26 8.46 -3.02
C HIS A 82 10.88 6.99 -2.78
N SER A 83 11.81 6.18 -2.24
CA SER A 83 11.53 4.79 -1.88
C SER A 83 10.45 4.70 -0.81
N ASN A 84 10.46 5.56 0.21
CA ASN A 84 9.43 5.62 1.23
C ASN A 84 8.05 6.01 0.65
N ALA A 85 8.00 6.91 -0.33
CA ALA A 85 6.76 7.24 -1.04
C ALA A 85 6.22 6.02 -1.82
N ILE A 86 7.09 5.26 -2.50
CA ILE A 86 6.70 3.99 -3.16
C ILE A 86 6.16 2.98 -2.15
N THR A 87 6.84 2.82 -1.01
CA THR A 87 6.39 1.97 0.09
C THR A 87 5.00 2.39 0.57
N ALA A 88 4.79 3.69 0.80
CA ALA A 88 3.50 4.23 1.24
C ALA A 88 2.38 3.96 0.22
N CYS A 89 2.64 4.11 -1.09
CA CYS A 89 1.68 3.75 -2.15
C CYS A 89 1.22 2.30 -2.02
N GLY A 90 2.17 1.37 -1.96
CA GLY A 90 1.89 -0.06 -1.87
C GLY A 90 1.14 -0.42 -0.59
N TYR A 91 1.58 0.14 0.54
CA TYR A 91 1.05 -0.15 1.85
C TYR A 91 -0.37 0.39 2.04
N ALA A 92 -0.60 1.67 1.73
CA ALA A 92 -1.93 2.27 1.80
C ALA A 92 -2.93 1.54 0.89
N ALA A 93 -2.50 1.15 -0.33
CA ALA A 93 -3.35 0.39 -1.24
C ALA A 93 -3.66 -1.03 -0.72
N ASN A 94 -2.76 -1.66 0.03
CA ASN A 94 -3.01 -2.96 0.67
C ASN A 94 -4.02 -2.82 1.82
N LEU A 95 -3.81 -1.85 2.71
CA LEU A 95 -4.71 -1.55 3.83
C LEU A 95 -6.12 -1.20 3.37
N LYS A 96 -6.25 -0.31 2.38
CA LYS A 96 -7.54 0.05 1.77
C LYS A 96 -8.29 -1.18 1.24
N ARG A 97 -7.58 -2.09 0.54
CA ARG A 97 -8.19 -3.35 0.04
C ARG A 97 -8.68 -4.26 1.16
N ASN A 98 -8.01 -4.23 2.30
CA ASN A 98 -8.41 -4.95 3.51
C ASN A 98 -9.42 -4.17 4.37
N ARG A 99 -9.90 -3.02 3.88
CA ARG A 99 -10.87 -2.13 4.53
C ARG A 99 -10.37 -1.44 5.81
N ASP A 100 -9.06 -1.41 6.03
CA ASP A 100 -8.45 -0.58 7.07
C ASP A 100 -8.18 0.83 6.51
N ASN A 101 -9.27 1.57 6.26
CA ASN A 101 -9.20 2.85 5.55
C ASN A 101 -8.54 3.95 6.40
N VAL A 102 -8.68 3.89 7.73
CA VAL A 102 -8.06 4.87 8.65
C VAL A 102 -6.54 4.72 8.64
N LYS A 103 -6.03 3.49 8.80
CA LYS A 103 -4.58 3.24 8.71
C LYS A 103 -4.08 3.53 7.30
N ALA A 104 -4.84 3.19 6.26
CA ALA A 104 -4.49 3.50 4.88
C ALA A 104 -4.31 5.01 4.64
N LEU A 105 -5.21 5.84 5.18
CA LEU A 105 -5.12 7.29 5.06
C LEU A 105 -3.86 7.83 5.76
N ASN A 106 -3.58 7.35 6.97
CA ASN A 106 -2.38 7.76 7.71
C ASN A 106 -1.09 7.41 6.95
N VAL A 107 -1.00 6.19 6.41
CA VAL A 107 0.15 5.77 5.60
C VAL A 107 0.27 6.61 4.32
N CYS A 108 -0.85 6.96 3.70
CA CYS A 108 -0.87 7.81 2.52
C CYS A 108 -0.35 9.23 2.82
N LEU A 109 -0.76 9.82 3.95
CA LEU A 109 -0.28 11.11 4.42
C LEU A 109 1.22 11.09 4.76
N ILE A 110 1.72 10.00 5.36
CA ILE A 110 3.15 9.78 5.58
C ILE A 110 3.90 9.79 4.23
N GLY A 111 3.39 9.08 3.22
CA GLY A 111 3.94 9.09 1.87
C GLY A 111 4.04 10.48 1.27
N LEU A 112 2.97 11.28 1.39
CA LEU A 112 2.92 12.66 0.91
C LEU A 112 3.87 13.58 1.71
N GLY A 113 4.20 13.23 2.95
CA GLY A 113 5.25 13.91 3.71
C GLY A 113 6.65 13.75 3.08
N TYR A 114 6.89 12.63 2.39
CA TYR A 114 8.13 12.43 1.63
C TYR A 114 8.09 13.07 0.25
N GLU A 115 6.95 12.96 -0.45
CA GLU A 115 6.72 13.52 -1.79
C GLU A 115 5.33 14.16 -1.90
N PRO A 116 5.21 15.47 -1.62
CA PRO A 116 3.92 16.17 -1.59
C PRO A 116 3.16 16.17 -2.92
N ASP A 117 3.89 16.19 -4.04
CA ASP A 117 3.32 16.26 -5.39
C ASP A 117 3.13 14.86 -6.04
N ASN A 118 3.26 13.79 -5.26
CA ASN A 118 3.12 12.44 -5.78
C ASN A 118 1.66 12.16 -6.18
N HIS A 119 1.38 12.20 -7.49
CA HIS A 119 0.03 12.05 -8.03
C HIS A 119 -0.66 10.72 -7.65
N ILE A 120 0.10 9.63 -7.49
CA ILE A 120 -0.47 8.33 -7.11
C ILE A 120 -1.00 8.40 -5.68
N LEU A 121 -0.23 8.99 -4.76
CA LEU A 121 -0.66 9.19 -3.38
C LEU A 121 -1.82 10.19 -3.28
N LEU A 122 -1.80 11.27 -4.06
CA LEU A 122 -2.89 12.24 -4.08
C LEU A 122 -4.22 11.62 -4.53
N GLU A 123 -4.21 10.81 -5.59
CA GLU A 123 -5.41 10.09 -6.03
C GLU A 123 -5.85 9.02 -5.02
N LEU A 124 -4.90 8.24 -4.49
CA LEU A 124 -5.20 7.23 -3.47
C LEU A 124 -5.80 7.87 -2.20
N LYS A 125 -5.30 9.03 -1.78
CA LYS A 125 -5.84 9.81 -0.66
C LYS A 125 -7.31 10.16 -0.90
N LYS A 126 -7.64 10.75 -2.06
CA LYS A 126 -9.04 11.11 -2.41
C LYS A 126 -9.95 9.90 -2.34
N GLU A 127 -9.51 8.78 -2.91
CA GLU A 127 -10.27 7.53 -2.87
C GLU A 127 -10.50 7.04 -1.43
N ILE A 128 -9.46 7.05 -0.58
CA ILE A 128 -9.55 6.60 0.81
C ILE A 128 -10.44 7.53 1.64
N GLU A 129 -10.32 8.86 1.48
CA GLU A 129 -11.12 9.85 2.21
C GLU A 129 -12.61 9.65 2.01
N TYR A 130 -13.03 9.30 0.78
CA TYR A 130 -14.41 8.93 0.50
C TYR A 130 -14.87 7.73 1.34
N TYR A 131 -14.02 6.72 1.54
CA TYR A 131 -14.40 5.53 2.33
C TYR A 131 -14.30 5.75 3.85
N VAL A 132 -13.50 6.71 4.32
CA VAL A 132 -13.39 7.06 5.74
C VAL A 132 -14.63 7.85 6.20
N ASP A 133 -15.03 8.87 5.43
CA ASP A 133 -16.23 9.66 5.72
C ASP A 133 -16.92 10.11 4.42
N PRO A 134 -17.80 9.25 3.86
CA PRO A 134 -18.49 9.55 2.61
C PRO A 134 -19.36 10.82 2.71
N LYS A 135 -19.95 11.08 3.89
CA LYS A 135 -20.87 12.21 4.09
C LYS A 135 -20.11 13.52 4.10
N LYS A 136 -18.99 13.58 4.83
CA LYS A 136 -18.12 14.76 4.85
C LYS A 136 -17.53 15.02 3.47
N TYR A 137 -17.02 13.98 2.79
CA TYR A 137 -16.43 14.12 1.46
C TYR A 137 -17.42 14.71 0.45
N VAL A 138 -18.65 14.20 0.42
CA VAL A 138 -19.71 14.71 -0.47
C VAL A 138 -20.08 16.16 -0.11
N THR A 139 -20.21 16.46 1.18
CA THR A 139 -20.57 17.80 1.66
C THR A 139 -19.50 18.84 1.31
N GLU A 140 -18.22 18.52 1.53
CA GLU A 140 -17.09 19.38 1.16
C GLU A 140 -16.96 19.54 -0.35
N GLY A 141 -17.19 18.47 -1.12
CA GLY A 141 -17.21 18.53 -2.59
C GLY A 141 -18.31 19.46 -3.13
N PHE A 142 -19.51 19.43 -2.54
CA PHE A 142 -20.58 20.37 -2.90
C PHE A 142 -20.27 21.81 -2.43
N LYS A 143 -19.66 22.00 -1.26
CA LYS A 143 -19.21 23.32 -0.81
C LYS A 143 -18.16 23.92 -1.74
N TYR A 144 -17.15 23.15 -2.14
CA TYR A 144 -16.10 23.59 -3.07
C TYR A 144 -16.67 24.00 -4.44
N LYS A 145 -17.71 23.31 -4.91
CA LYS A 145 -18.42 23.67 -6.15
C LYS A 145 -19.37 24.86 -5.99
N GLY A 146 -19.54 25.40 -4.78
CA GLY A 146 -20.46 26.51 -4.47
C GLY A 146 -21.93 26.11 -4.36
N TRP A 147 -22.23 24.81 -4.25
CA TRP A 147 -23.61 24.28 -4.30
C TRP A 147 -24.28 24.23 -2.92
N VAL A 148 -23.53 24.49 -1.85
CA VAL A 148 -24.05 24.59 -0.48
C VAL A 148 -23.58 25.91 0.11
N LYS A 149 -24.52 26.78 0.50
CA LYS A 149 -24.19 28.04 1.18
C LYS A 149 -23.61 27.76 2.57
N ASN A 150 -22.52 28.44 2.92
CA ASN A 150 -22.05 28.49 4.30
C ASN A 150 -23.12 29.20 5.14
N LYS A 151 -23.65 28.50 6.15
CA LYS A 151 -24.47 29.10 7.20
C LYS A 151 -23.57 29.73 8.24
#